data_AF-A0A2V9KRZ4-F1
#
_entry.id   AF-A0A2V9KRZ4-F1
#
_cell.length_a   1.000
_cell.length_b   1.000
_cell.length_c   1.000
_cell.angle_alpha   90.00
_cell.angle_beta   90.00
_cell.angle_gamma   90.00
#
_symmetry.space_group_name_H-M   'P 1'
#
loop_
_entity.id
_entity.type
_entity.pdbx_description
1 polymer ?
#
loop_
_entity_poly.entity_id
_entity_poly.type
_entity_poly.pdbx_seq_one_letter_code
_entity_poly.pdbx_strand_id
1 'polypeptide(L)'
;MNVLKAGHTLSEAGGPAFALAVLRLSQDPDQSVREAVRYVYERGGRGAINIETSDARLDRSLVDAVVAVLRGGGEEGLAVVLPLLAGLDAASPWTREAAVAAALRQLVETRSGKPLYADVLLAAASYPELLADALVQERIASSLRERDAAVRRAALGIVLRRYLEDERLRPLGEKHLAVLDRGMRGLLLSELSAEPKPTYKGRAASAIGLDVAFLRSEDIKKPKDLLAQEAVLGAVAESLRDRDANIRAAALDLVAKRKDVQRNAKIAAALDALREDPTPRLRRLARALAEGKDTAAAFAEADNAELLDFDFFVQKVQPILAKRGADGMACVMCHESHVVLRLQPPDYNDQFSEKRSRENYRYALGVVDVAQPEKSLILIKPTRPSDSAGDVQDYLATHNGGERWPGNEKSPEYQTLLAWIRGARLNPQ
;
A
#
# COMPACT_ATOMS: atom_id res chain seq x y z
N MET A 1 -16.17 -5.66 -25.83
CA MET A 1 -16.83 -6.85 -25.24
C MET A 1 -16.27 -8.18 -25.74
N ASN A 2 -16.01 -8.36 -27.05
CA ASN A 2 -15.44 -9.62 -27.59
C ASN A 2 -13.93 -9.82 -27.30
N VAL A 3 -13.17 -8.77 -26.96
CA VAL A 3 -11.76 -8.88 -26.51
C VAL A 3 -11.66 -9.34 -25.04
N LEU A 4 -12.69 -9.09 -24.23
CA LEU A 4 -12.72 -9.42 -22.80
C LEU A 4 -13.06 -10.88 -22.52
N LYS A 5 -13.75 -11.57 -23.44
CA LYS A 5 -14.09 -13.00 -23.30
C LYS A 5 -12.93 -13.94 -23.64
N ALA A 6 -11.94 -13.48 -24.41
CA ALA A 6 -10.77 -14.27 -24.77
C ALA A 6 -9.74 -14.38 -23.62
N GLY A 7 -9.63 -13.36 -22.75
CA GLY A 7 -8.69 -13.38 -21.63
C GLY A 7 -9.00 -14.44 -20.56
N HIS A 8 -10.28 -14.75 -20.34
CA HIS A 8 -10.72 -15.73 -19.33
C HIS A 8 -10.53 -17.19 -19.76
N THR A 9 -10.52 -17.48 -21.07
CA THR A 9 -10.38 -18.86 -21.60
C THR A 9 -8.91 -19.27 -21.80
N LEU A 10 -7.96 -18.37 -21.53
CA LEU A 10 -6.53 -18.52 -21.78
C LEU A 10 -5.70 -18.58 -20.49
N SER A 11 -6.27 -18.91 -19.33
CA SER A 11 -5.50 -19.02 -18.08
C SER A 11 -4.49 -20.18 -18.07
N GLU A 12 -4.66 -21.19 -18.93
CA GLU A 12 -3.59 -22.16 -19.27
C GLU A 12 -2.51 -21.58 -20.21
N ALA A 13 -2.76 -20.42 -20.85
CA ALA A 13 -1.98 -19.89 -21.97
C ALA A 13 -1.06 -18.70 -21.64
N GLY A 14 -0.99 -18.23 -20.39
CA GLY A 14 -0.13 -17.10 -20.00
C GLY A 14 1.39 -17.40 -19.94
N GLY A 15 1.84 -18.56 -20.46
CA GLY A 15 3.22 -19.03 -20.35
C GLY A 15 4.25 -18.25 -21.19
N PRO A 16 5.53 -18.68 -21.16
CA PRO A 16 6.66 -17.97 -21.79
C PRO A 16 6.45 -17.62 -23.28
N ALA A 17 5.85 -18.51 -24.08
CA ALA A 17 5.57 -18.24 -25.49
C ALA A 17 4.54 -17.12 -25.70
N PHE A 18 3.53 -17.04 -24.83
CA PHE A 18 2.55 -15.97 -24.86
C PHE A 18 3.14 -14.67 -24.33
N ALA A 19 3.96 -14.74 -23.27
CA ALA A 19 4.71 -13.59 -22.80
C ALA A 19 5.60 -13.01 -23.91
N LEU A 20 6.27 -13.85 -24.71
CA LEU A 20 7.04 -13.40 -25.88
C LEU A 20 6.17 -12.65 -26.89
N ALA A 21 4.98 -13.17 -27.22
CA ALA A 21 4.05 -12.51 -28.13
C ALA A 21 3.59 -11.15 -27.58
N VAL A 22 3.24 -11.08 -26.29
CA VAL A 22 2.83 -9.84 -25.62
C VAL A 22 3.95 -8.81 -25.59
N LEU A 23 5.20 -9.23 -25.31
CA LEU A 23 6.37 -8.33 -25.31
C LEU A 23 6.70 -7.84 -26.71
N ARG A 24 6.44 -8.61 -27.77
CA ARG A 24 6.57 -8.11 -29.15
C ARG A 24 5.51 -7.06 -29.47
N LEU A 25 4.25 -7.29 -29.07
CA LEU A 25 3.16 -6.33 -29.27
C LEU A 25 3.34 -5.06 -28.43
N SER A 26 4.00 -5.13 -27.27
CA SER A 26 4.33 -3.92 -26.49
C SER A 26 5.37 -3.03 -27.18
N GLN A 27 6.02 -3.53 -28.25
CA GLN A 27 6.96 -2.81 -29.11
C GLN A 27 6.39 -2.52 -30.50
N ASP A 28 5.09 -2.72 -30.71
CA ASP A 28 4.45 -2.47 -32.00
C ASP A 28 4.63 -1.01 -32.43
N PRO A 29 4.89 -0.71 -33.72
CA PRO A 29 4.98 0.67 -34.19
C PRO A 29 3.70 1.48 -33.92
N ASP A 30 2.53 0.83 -33.90
CA ASP A 30 1.25 1.47 -33.59
C ASP A 30 1.11 1.72 -32.07
N GLN A 31 0.96 2.99 -31.70
CA GLN A 31 0.77 3.41 -30.31
C GLN A 31 -0.50 2.84 -29.70
N SER A 32 -1.60 2.77 -30.46
CA SER A 32 -2.87 2.23 -29.95
C SER A 32 -2.76 0.76 -29.59
N VAL A 33 -1.91 -0.01 -30.29
CA VAL A 33 -1.60 -1.40 -29.94
C VAL A 33 -0.83 -1.45 -28.61
N ARG A 34 0.21 -0.62 -28.45
CA ARG A 34 0.99 -0.58 -27.21
C ARG A 34 0.15 -0.17 -26.00
N GLU A 35 -0.72 0.83 -26.15
CA GLU A 35 -1.65 1.27 -25.10
C GLU A 35 -2.66 0.18 -24.74
N ALA A 36 -3.18 -0.55 -25.73
CA ALA A 36 -4.06 -1.68 -25.47
C ALA A 36 -3.36 -2.81 -24.71
N VAL A 37 -2.10 -3.13 -25.09
CA VAL A 37 -1.28 -4.11 -24.38
C VAL A 37 -1.02 -3.68 -22.94
N ARG A 38 -0.61 -2.43 -22.72
CA ARG A 38 -0.45 -1.84 -21.38
C ARG A 38 -1.75 -1.93 -20.59
N TYR A 39 -2.88 -1.51 -21.16
CA TYR A 39 -4.18 -1.55 -20.51
C TYR A 39 -4.57 -2.95 -20.03
N VAL A 40 -4.21 -4.00 -20.78
CA VAL A 40 -4.55 -5.38 -20.41
C VAL A 40 -3.57 -5.95 -19.38
N TYR A 41 -2.26 -5.75 -19.58
CA TYR A 41 -1.22 -6.50 -18.88
C TYR A 41 -0.41 -5.69 -17.86
N GLU A 42 -0.49 -4.35 -17.87
CA GLU A 42 0.14 -3.52 -16.84
C GLU A 42 -0.36 -3.97 -15.47
N ARG A 43 0.60 -4.25 -14.57
CA ARG A 43 0.33 -4.76 -13.22
C ARG A 43 -0.61 -5.97 -13.22
N GLY A 44 -0.66 -6.79 -14.28
CA GLY A 44 -1.53 -7.98 -14.31
C GLY A 44 -3.01 -7.70 -14.02
N GLY A 45 -3.50 -6.49 -14.33
CA GLY A 45 -4.82 -6.04 -13.89
C GLY A 45 -5.97 -6.73 -14.61
N ARG A 46 -5.81 -7.10 -15.88
CA ARG A 46 -6.88 -7.68 -16.72
C ARG A 46 -6.48 -8.93 -17.50
N GLY A 47 -5.19 -9.26 -17.54
CA GLY A 47 -4.65 -10.46 -18.18
C GLY A 47 -3.41 -10.98 -17.45
N ALA A 48 -3.12 -12.28 -17.59
CA ALA A 48 -1.99 -12.93 -16.95
C ALA A 48 -0.90 -13.27 -17.97
N ILE A 49 0.35 -12.90 -17.64
CA ILE A 49 1.56 -13.25 -18.38
C ILE A 49 2.63 -13.74 -17.39
N ASN A 50 3.43 -14.71 -17.82
CA ASN A 50 4.50 -15.31 -17.03
C ASN A 50 5.72 -15.57 -17.90
N ILE A 51 6.89 -15.12 -17.42
CA ILE A 51 8.18 -15.34 -18.07
C ILE A 51 8.95 -16.52 -17.46
N GLU A 52 8.53 -17.03 -16.30
CA GLU A 52 9.14 -18.19 -15.66
C GLU A 52 8.87 -19.45 -16.48
N THR A 53 9.93 -20.22 -16.70
CA THR A 53 9.89 -21.55 -17.33
C THR A 53 10.03 -22.61 -16.24
N SER A 54 9.36 -23.75 -16.40
CA SER A 54 9.63 -24.94 -15.57
C SER A 54 11.02 -25.54 -15.84
N ASP A 55 11.60 -25.24 -17.01
CA ASP A 55 12.94 -25.66 -17.39
C ASP A 55 14.02 -24.71 -16.88
N ALA A 56 15.19 -25.28 -16.56
CA ALA A 56 16.36 -24.55 -16.09
C ALA A 56 17.03 -23.68 -17.18
N ARG A 57 16.69 -23.90 -18.46
CA ARG A 57 17.22 -23.12 -19.59
C ARG A 57 16.20 -22.10 -20.05
N LEU A 58 16.62 -20.84 -20.10
CA LEU A 58 15.79 -19.76 -20.59
C LEU A 58 15.70 -19.75 -22.11
N ASP A 59 14.50 -19.46 -22.62
CA ASP A 59 14.29 -19.18 -24.05
C ASP A 59 14.99 -17.87 -24.42
N ARG A 60 16.00 -17.97 -25.29
CA ARG A 60 16.79 -16.82 -25.73
C ARG A 60 15.95 -15.79 -26.48
N SER A 61 14.93 -16.20 -27.23
CA SER A 61 14.02 -15.27 -27.91
C SER A 61 13.24 -14.41 -26.91
N LEU A 62 12.87 -15.00 -25.77
CA LEU A 62 12.17 -14.29 -24.69
C LEU A 62 13.12 -13.35 -23.94
N VAL A 63 14.35 -13.80 -23.65
CA VAL A 63 15.39 -12.94 -23.06
C VAL A 63 15.66 -11.73 -23.96
N ASP A 64 15.82 -11.94 -25.26
CA ASP A 64 16.08 -10.87 -26.23
C ASP A 64 14.91 -9.88 -26.30
N ALA A 65 13.66 -10.38 -26.26
CA ALA A 65 12.48 -9.53 -26.22
C ALA A 65 12.42 -8.67 -24.93
N VAL A 66 12.71 -9.25 -23.77
CA VAL A 66 12.80 -8.51 -22.50
C VAL A 66 13.87 -7.42 -22.58
N VAL A 67 15.06 -7.74 -23.08
CA VAL A 67 16.17 -6.78 -23.23
C VAL A 67 15.81 -5.65 -24.19
N ALA A 68 15.13 -5.96 -25.31
CA ALA A 68 14.67 -4.95 -26.26
C ALA A 68 13.70 -3.95 -25.60
N VAL A 69 12.71 -4.45 -24.85
CA VAL A 69 11.76 -3.61 -24.11
C VAL A 69 12.47 -2.74 -23.07
N LEU A 70 13.41 -3.31 -22.30
CA LEU A 70 14.15 -2.55 -21.29
C LEU A 70 15.01 -1.43 -21.91
N ARG A 71 15.53 -1.61 -23.12
CA ARG A 71 16.41 -0.63 -23.78
C ARG A 71 15.67 0.46 -24.55
N GLY A 72 14.51 0.15 -25.12
CA GLY A 72 13.84 1.06 -26.07
C GLY A 72 12.31 1.05 -26.02
N GLY A 73 11.70 0.33 -25.08
CA GLY A 73 10.27 0.03 -25.13
C GLY A 73 9.29 1.09 -24.67
N GLY A 74 9.77 2.31 -24.39
CA GLY A 74 8.92 3.40 -23.91
C GLY A 74 8.27 3.10 -22.55
N GLU A 75 7.31 3.92 -22.16
CA GLU A 75 6.60 3.73 -20.88
C GLU A 75 5.68 2.49 -20.94
N GLU A 76 5.03 2.25 -22.08
CA GLU A 76 4.07 1.17 -22.26
C GLU A 76 4.74 -0.21 -22.15
N GLY A 77 5.89 -0.40 -22.80
CA GLY A 77 6.64 -1.64 -22.69
C GLY A 77 7.20 -1.86 -21.29
N LEU A 78 7.75 -0.82 -20.66
CA LEU A 78 8.29 -0.89 -19.31
C LEU A 78 7.21 -1.23 -18.28
N ALA A 79 6.01 -0.67 -18.40
CA ALA A 79 4.87 -0.93 -17.53
C ALA A 79 4.42 -2.41 -17.55
N VAL A 80 4.72 -3.12 -18.63
CA VAL A 80 4.45 -4.56 -18.77
C VAL A 80 5.59 -5.40 -18.22
N VAL A 81 6.85 -5.11 -18.57
CA VAL A 81 7.98 -6.00 -18.26
C VAL A 81 8.51 -5.83 -16.84
N LEU A 82 8.55 -4.62 -16.28
CA LEU A 82 9.16 -4.36 -14.96
C LEU A 82 8.47 -5.14 -13.83
N PRO A 83 7.12 -5.20 -13.75
CA PRO A 83 6.44 -5.99 -12.72
C PRO A 83 6.73 -7.49 -12.81
N LEU A 84 7.01 -8.04 -14.01
CA LEU A 84 7.38 -9.45 -14.18
C LEU A 84 8.75 -9.72 -13.58
N LEU A 85 9.71 -8.84 -13.87
CA LEU A 85 11.08 -8.95 -13.35
C LEU A 85 11.14 -8.73 -11.83
N ALA A 86 10.31 -7.82 -11.30
CA ALA A 86 10.19 -7.59 -9.86
C ALA A 86 9.57 -8.78 -9.10
N GLY A 87 8.78 -9.60 -9.79
CA GLY A 87 8.08 -10.77 -9.24
C GLY A 87 8.88 -12.08 -9.30
N LEU A 88 10.12 -12.05 -9.81
CA LEU A 88 10.95 -13.24 -9.97
C LEU A 88 11.30 -13.90 -8.64
N ASP A 89 11.41 -15.23 -8.68
CA ASP A 89 11.98 -16.01 -7.58
C ASP A 89 13.50 -15.75 -7.48
N ALA A 90 14.06 -15.70 -6.26
CA ALA A 90 15.51 -15.60 -6.08
C ALA A 90 16.28 -16.81 -6.68
N ALA A 91 15.61 -17.96 -6.81
CA ALA A 91 16.16 -19.14 -7.47
C ALA A 91 15.99 -19.13 -9.00
N SER A 92 15.21 -18.19 -9.54
CA SER A 92 14.91 -18.15 -10.98
C SER A 92 16.19 -17.92 -11.79
N PRO A 93 16.39 -18.66 -12.91
CA PRO A 93 17.53 -18.44 -13.80
C PRO A 93 17.53 -17.01 -14.37
N TRP A 94 16.37 -16.35 -14.47
CA TRP A 94 16.28 -14.95 -14.93
C TRP A 94 17.12 -14.00 -14.08
N THR A 95 17.19 -14.22 -12.77
CA THR A 95 17.95 -13.36 -11.83
C THR A 95 19.47 -13.40 -12.04
N ARG A 96 19.96 -14.29 -12.92
CA ARG A 96 21.38 -14.45 -13.28
C ARG A 96 21.67 -14.08 -14.74
N GLU A 97 20.67 -13.62 -15.49
CA GLU A 97 20.86 -13.24 -16.89
C GLU A 97 21.51 -11.85 -16.99
N ALA A 98 22.84 -11.86 -17.19
CA ALA A 98 23.68 -10.65 -17.22
C ALA A 98 23.19 -9.59 -18.22
N ALA A 99 22.61 -9.98 -19.36
CA ALA A 99 22.10 -9.04 -20.36
C ALA A 99 20.88 -8.25 -19.83
N VAL A 100 20.00 -8.91 -19.08
CA VAL A 100 18.83 -8.28 -18.45
C VAL A 100 19.27 -7.39 -17.30
N ALA A 101 20.19 -7.88 -16.47
CA ALA A 101 20.75 -7.10 -15.37
C ALA A 101 21.48 -5.84 -15.85
N ALA A 102 22.28 -5.93 -16.92
CA ALA A 102 22.94 -4.77 -17.52
C ALA A 102 21.93 -3.72 -18.01
N ALA A 103 20.83 -4.15 -18.64
CA ALA A 103 19.77 -3.25 -19.08
C ALA A 103 19.04 -2.58 -17.90
N LEU A 104 18.70 -3.35 -16.84
CA LEU A 104 18.10 -2.80 -15.61
C LEU A 104 19.04 -1.82 -14.91
N ARG A 105 20.34 -2.14 -14.80
CA ARG A 105 21.34 -1.25 -14.22
C ARG A 105 21.40 0.07 -14.96
N GLN A 106 21.36 0.05 -16.30
CA GLN A 106 21.32 1.25 -17.11
C GLN A 106 20.07 2.09 -16.82
N LEU A 107 18.88 1.48 -16.70
CA LEU A 107 17.65 2.20 -16.34
C LEU A 107 17.75 2.87 -14.96
N VAL A 108 18.36 2.19 -13.99
CA VAL A 108 18.63 2.74 -12.64
C VAL A 108 19.60 3.93 -12.71
N GLU A 109 20.67 3.80 -13.50
CA GLU A 109 21.70 4.83 -13.67
C GLU A 109 21.13 6.11 -14.29
N THR A 110 20.44 5.97 -15.42
CA THR A 110 19.89 7.08 -16.21
C THR A 110 18.57 7.62 -15.67
N ARG A 111 17.95 6.90 -14.71
CA ARG A 111 16.57 7.14 -14.25
C ARG A 111 15.56 7.19 -15.41
N SER A 112 15.78 6.33 -16.40
CA SER A 112 14.85 6.14 -17.53
C SER A 112 13.54 5.51 -17.03
N GLY A 113 12.42 5.88 -17.67
CA GLY A 113 11.10 5.48 -17.20
C GLY A 113 10.67 6.20 -15.92
N LYS A 114 10.91 7.51 -15.81
CA LYS A 114 10.65 8.33 -14.59
C LYS A 114 9.30 8.05 -13.90
N PRO A 115 8.16 7.92 -14.62
CA PRO A 115 6.87 7.59 -13.99
C PRO A 115 6.83 6.18 -13.36
N LEU A 116 7.69 5.28 -13.84
CA LEU A 116 7.83 3.87 -13.45
C LEU A 116 9.12 3.60 -12.67
N TYR A 117 9.82 4.64 -12.18
CA TYR A 117 11.13 4.45 -11.56
C TYR A 117 11.06 3.58 -10.29
N ALA A 118 9.92 3.60 -9.59
CA ALA A 118 9.64 2.68 -8.51
C ALA A 118 9.69 1.20 -8.96
N ASP A 119 9.09 0.89 -10.11
CA ASP A 119 9.08 -0.45 -10.69
C ASP A 119 10.47 -0.84 -11.21
N VAL A 120 11.24 0.12 -11.73
CA VAL A 120 12.66 -0.09 -12.10
C VAL A 120 13.49 -0.54 -10.90
N LEU A 121 13.36 0.15 -9.76
CA LEU A 121 14.08 -0.22 -8.53
C LEU A 121 13.69 -1.62 -8.04
N LEU A 122 12.39 -1.95 -8.05
CA LEU A 122 11.90 -3.27 -7.62
C LEU A 122 12.39 -4.40 -8.53
N ALA A 123 12.40 -4.16 -9.85
CA ALA A 123 12.93 -5.11 -10.82
C ALA A 123 14.43 -5.32 -10.62
N ALA A 124 15.22 -4.25 -10.52
CA ALA A 124 16.65 -4.32 -10.28
C ALA A 124 16.98 -5.05 -8.96
N ALA A 125 16.23 -4.78 -7.89
CA ALA A 125 16.42 -5.42 -6.58
C ALA A 125 16.08 -6.92 -6.54
N SER A 126 15.53 -7.48 -7.63
CA SER A 126 15.30 -8.93 -7.76
C SER A 126 16.53 -9.66 -8.33
N TYR A 127 17.57 -8.93 -8.74
CA TYR A 127 18.84 -9.46 -9.24
C TYR A 127 19.92 -9.33 -8.15
N PRO A 128 20.47 -10.44 -7.61
CA PRO A 128 21.46 -10.37 -6.54
C PRO A 128 22.71 -9.55 -6.87
N GLU A 129 23.17 -9.61 -8.13
CA GLU A 129 24.34 -8.83 -8.57
C GLU A 129 24.08 -7.33 -8.56
N LEU A 130 22.87 -6.90 -8.93
CA LEU A 130 22.48 -5.49 -8.89
C LEU A 130 22.21 -5.02 -7.47
N LEU A 131 21.68 -5.88 -6.62
CA LEU A 131 21.46 -5.56 -5.20
C LEU A 131 22.81 -5.29 -4.48
N ALA A 132 23.90 -5.92 -4.94
CA ALA A 132 25.26 -5.69 -4.45
C ALA A 132 25.99 -4.54 -5.18
N ASP A 133 25.47 -4.01 -6.30
CA ASP A 133 26.10 -2.94 -7.07
C ASP A 133 26.03 -1.60 -6.33
N ALA A 134 27.17 -0.91 -6.22
CA ALA A 134 27.29 0.32 -5.44
C ALA A 134 26.43 1.48 -5.96
N LEU A 135 26.25 1.59 -7.28
CA LEU A 135 25.39 2.60 -7.89
C LEU A 135 23.92 2.30 -7.56
N VAL A 136 23.50 1.05 -7.69
CA VAL A 136 22.12 0.65 -7.36
C VAL A 136 21.83 0.89 -5.88
N GLN A 137 22.78 0.57 -4.99
CA GLN A 137 22.65 0.84 -3.55
C GLN A 137 22.53 2.34 -3.25
N GLU A 138 23.34 3.20 -3.90
CA GLU A 138 23.24 4.66 -3.80
C GLU A 138 21.88 5.18 -4.27
N ARG A 139 21.37 4.60 -5.36
CA ARG A 139 20.05 4.94 -5.91
C ARG A 139 18.91 4.54 -4.99
N ILE A 140 18.98 3.37 -4.35
CA ILE A 140 18.00 2.95 -3.34
C ILE A 140 18.06 3.89 -2.13
N ALA A 141 19.26 4.21 -1.64
CA ALA A 141 19.45 5.08 -0.48
C ALA A 141 18.92 6.50 -0.73
N SER A 142 19.23 7.10 -1.88
CA SER A 142 18.69 8.42 -2.25
C SER A 142 17.18 8.40 -2.47
N SER A 143 16.64 7.29 -2.98
CA SER A 143 15.20 7.10 -3.21
C SER A 143 14.36 7.09 -1.93
N LEU A 144 14.95 6.79 -0.77
CA LEU A 144 14.28 6.93 0.53
C LEU A 144 13.91 8.39 0.86
N ARG A 145 14.55 9.38 0.20
CA ARG A 145 14.36 10.82 0.42
C ARG A 145 13.68 11.54 -0.76
N GLU A 146 13.24 10.79 -1.77
CA GLU A 146 12.56 11.35 -2.94
C GLU A 146 11.18 11.93 -2.59
N ARG A 147 10.71 12.89 -3.40
CA ARG A 147 9.36 13.45 -3.21
C ARG A 147 8.27 12.46 -3.60
N ASP A 148 8.55 11.62 -4.59
CA ASP A 148 7.63 10.63 -5.10
C ASP A 148 7.38 9.52 -4.06
N ALA A 149 6.10 9.33 -3.71
CA ALA A 149 5.70 8.35 -2.70
C ALA A 149 5.82 6.89 -3.17
N ALA A 150 5.67 6.62 -4.46
CA ALA A 150 5.86 5.28 -5.01
C ALA A 150 7.34 4.90 -4.99
N VAL A 151 8.23 5.83 -5.33
CA VAL A 151 9.69 5.62 -5.29
C VAL A 151 10.18 5.38 -3.86
N ARG A 152 9.73 6.20 -2.89
CA ARG A 152 10.04 5.97 -1.47
C ARG A 152 9.55 4.61 -0.97
N ARG A 153 8.35 4.21 -1.37
CA ARG A 153 7.76 2.90 -1.00
C ARG A 153 8.54 1.74 -1.60
N ALA A 154 8.94 1.84 -2.86
CA ALA A 154 9.78 0.83 -3.49
C ALA A 154 11.12 0.70 -2.74
N ALA A 155 11.80 1.82 -2.46
CA ALA A 155 13.06 1.81 -1.72
C ALA A 155 12.92 1.21 -0.31
N LEU A 156 11.87 1.57 0.42
CA LEU A 156 11.60 0.98 1.74
C LEU A 156 11.30 -0.52 1.65
N GLY A 157 10.50 -0.94 0.67
CA GLY A 157 10.21 -2.34 0.42
C GLY A 157 11.46 -3.18 0.15
N ILE A 158 12.42 -2.62 -0.60
CA ILE A 158 13.72 -3.25 -0.86
C ILE A 158 14.53 -3.37 0.44
N VAL A 159 14.59 -2.32 1.25
CA VAL A 159 15.27 -2.38 2.57
C VAL A 159 14.67 -3.49 3.43
N LEU A 160 13.35 -3.52 3.58
CA LEU A 160 12.65 -4.46 4.47
C LEU A 160 12.73 -5.91 4.01
N ARG A 161 12.56 -6.16 2.69
CA ARG A 161 12.35 -7.50 2.14
C ARG A 161 13.55 -8.07 1.39
N ARG A 162 14.55 -7.24 1.08
CA ARG A 162 15.78 -7.68 0.40
C ARG A 162 17.00 -7.47 1.27
N TYR A 163 17.27 -6.24 1.74
CA TYR A 163 18.49 -5.97 2.51
C TYR A 163 18.51 -6.70 3.85
N LEU A 164 17.44 -6.63 4.64
CA LEU A 164 17.44 -7.26 5.97
C LEU A 164 17.42 -8.79 5.92
N GLU A 165 16.92 -9.36 4.82
CA GLU A 165 16.87 -10.81 4.61
C GLU A 165 18.22 -11.38 4.15
N ASP A 166 19.05 -10.59 3.49
CA ASP A 166 20.40 -10.97 3.06
C ASP A 166 21.43 -10.68 4.16
N GLU A 167 22.14 -11.70 4.65
CA GLU A 167 23.15 -11.56 5.71
C GLU A 167 24.22 -10.51 5.42
N ARG A 168 24.60 -10.35 4.15
CA ARG A 168 25.67 -9.43 3.73
C ARG A 168 25.17 -7.99 3.68
N LEU A 169 23.90 -7.79 3.34
CA LEU A 169 23.30 -6.46 3.19
C LEU A 169 22.52 -6.02 4.44
N ARG A 170 22.29 -6.92 5.39
CA ARG A 170 21.56 -6.63 6.62
C ARG A 170 22.09 -5.40 7.37
N PRO A 171 23.41 -5.24 7.61
CA PRO A 171 23.93 -4.04 8.28
C PRO A 171 23.59 -2.74 7.55
N LEU A 172 23.54 -2.77 6.21
CA LEU A 172 23.14 -1.62 5.39
C LEU A 172 21.63 -1.34 5.55
N GLY A 173 20.80 -2.38 5.53
CA GLY A 173 19.36 -2.27 5.79
C GLY A 173 19.05 -1.68 7.17
N GLU A 174 19.72 -2.16 8.21
CA GLU A 174 19.60 -1.66 9.59
C GLU A 174 20.00 -0.18 9.69
N LYS A 175 21.11 0.20 9.04
CA LYS A 175 21.54 1.60 8.95
C LYS A 175 20.48 2.50 8.31
N HIS A 176 19.81 2.02 7.25
CA HIS A 176 18.73 2.79 6.62
C HIS A 176 17.49 2.92 7.51
N LEU A 177 17.10 1.86 8.22
CA LEU A 177 15.98 1.92 9.17
C LEU A 177 16.24 2.88 10.33
N ALA A 178 17.47 2.95 10.84
CA ALA A 178 17.83 3.81 11.97
C ALA A 178 17.76 5.32 11.66
N VAL A 179 17.71 5.71 10.38
CA VAL A 179 17.73 7.12 9.95
C VAL A 179 16.47 7.53 9.20
N LEU A 180 15.38 6.77 9.32
CA LEU A 180 14.11 7.14 8.70
C LEU A 180 13.58 8.45 9.27
N ASP A 181 13.27 9.39 8.38
CA ASP A 181 12.52 10.57 8.76
C ASP A 181 11.06 10.23 9.11
N ARG A 182 10.33 11.23 9.60
CA ARG A 182 8.93 11.08 10.00
C ARG A 182 8.04 10.54 8.89
N GLY A 183 8.20 11.04 7.66
CA GLY A 183 7.40 10.61 6.52
C GLY A 183 7.63 9.14 6.19
N MET A 184 8.89 8.71 6.27
CA MET A 184 9.27 7.32 6.07
C MET A 184 8.84 6.39 7.21
N ARG A 185 8.80 6.87 8.46
CA ARG A 185 8.19 6.11 9.58
C ARG A 185 6.71 5.87 9.35
N GLY A 186 5.96 6.87 8.87
CA GLY A 186 4.56 6.69 8.51
C GLY A 186 4.36 5.65 7.41
N LEU A 187 5.22 5.69 6.39
CA LEU A 187 5.24 4.71 5.31
C LEU A 187 5.56 3.29 5.84
N LEU A 188 6.57 3.15 6.69
CA LEU A 188 6.93 1.89 7.35
C LEU A 188 5.74 1.28 8.08
N LEU A 189 5.07 2.06 8.91
CA LEU A 189 3.91 1.60 9.68
C LEU A 189 2.75 1.19 8.77
N SER A 190 2.54 1.91 7.67
CA SER A 190 1.56 1.54 6.65
C SER A 190 1.90 0.20 5.99
N GLU A 191 3.17 -0.04 5.63
CA GLU A 191 3.61 -1.31 5.01
C GLU A 191 3.54 -2.50 5.98
N LEU A 192 3.81 -2.26 7.27
CA LEU A 192 3.73 -3.29 8.31
C LEU A 192 2.29 -3.61 8.74
N SER A 193 1.38 -2.65 8.63
CA SER A 193 -0.04 -2.82 8.99
C SER A 193 -0.89 -3.41 7.87
N ALA A 194 -0.42 -3.31 6.62
CA ALA A 194 -1.12 -3.85 5.47
C ALA A 194 -1.21 -5.38 5.56
N GLU A 195 -2.36 -5.94 5.20
CA GLU A 195 -2.50 -7.38 5.11
C GLU A 195 -1.49 -7.95 4.10
N PRO A 196 -0.73 -8.99 4.46
CA PRO A 196 0.23 -9.58 3.55
C PRO A 196 -0.52 -10.15 2.35
N LYS A 197 -0.46 -9.49 1.19
CA LYS A 197 -1.00 -10.06 -0.04
C LYS A 197 -0.13 -11.26 -0.43
N PRO A 198 -0.72 -12.44 -0.70
CA PRO A 198 0.03 -13.56 -1.21
C PRO A 198 0.75 -13.14 -2.50
N THR A 199 2.02 -13.49 -2.59
CA THR A 199 2.78 -13.37 -3.84
C THR A 199 2.81 -14.73 -4.49
N TYR A 200 2.58 -14.75 -5.80
CA TYR A 200 2.59 -15.97 -6.60
C TYR A 200 3.89 -16.01 -7.39
N LYS A 201 4.51 -17.18 -7.49
CA LYS A 201 5.77 -17.35 -8.23
C LYS A 201 5.68 -16.75 -9.63
N GLY A 202 6.59 -15.83 -9.96
CA GLY A 202 6.69 -15.24 -11.30
C GLY A 202 5.53 -14.32 -11.72
N ARG A 203 4.67 -13.88 -10.80
CA ARG A 203 3.50 -13.05 -11.11
C ARG A 203 3.45 -11.81 -10.24
N ALA A 204 3.15 -10.67 -10.86
CA ALA A 204 2.84 -9.44 -10.15
C ALA A 204 1.61 -9.65 -9.24
N ALA A 205 1.70 -9.23 -7.98
CA ALA A 205 0.71 -9.46 -6.91
C ALA A 205 -0.69 -8.87 -7.16
N SER A 206 -0.92 -8.23 -8.30
CA SER A 206 -2.20 -7.64 -8.72
C SER A 206 -3.01 -8.56 -9.63
N ALA A 207 -2.53 -9.77 -9.95
CA ALA A 207 -3.24 -10.80 -10.70
C ALA A 207 -4.39 -11.50 -9.91
N ILE A 208 -4.93 -10.89 -8.86
CA ILE A 208 -5.93 -11.49 -7.95
C ILE A 208 -7.36 -11.36 -8.50
N GLY A 209 -7.55 -10.74 -9.67
CA GLY A 209 -8.87 -10.50 -10.26
C GLY A 209 -9.54 -11.70 -10.93
N LEU A 210 -8.84 -12.82 -11.14
CA LEU A 210 -9.39 -13.96 -11.88
C LEU A 210 -9.03 -15.28 -11.20
N ASP A 211 -10.02 -15.77 -10.46
CA ASP A 211 -10.22 -17.16 -10.01
C ASP A 211 -9.24 -17.73 -8.97
N VAL A 212 -9.64 -17.65 -7.69
CA VAL A 212 -9.02 -18.38 -6.56
C VAL A 212 -9.04 -19.89 -6.80
N ALA A 213 -9.96 -20.39 -7.65
CA ALA A 213 -10.08 -21.79 -8.02
C ALA A 213 -8.93 -22.31 -8.92
N PHE A 214 -8.20 -21.43 -9.60
CA PHE A 214 -7.08 -21.81 -10.48
C PHE A 214 -5.75 -22.02 -9.73
N LEU A 215 -5.68 -21.62 -8.45
CA LEU A 215 -4.44 -21.57 -7.70
C LEU A 215 -4.26 -22.79 -6.80
N ARG A 216 -3.29 -23.65 -7.12
CA ARG A 216 -2.82 -24.67 -6.17
C ARG A 216 -2.13 -23.97 -5.00
N SER A 217 -2.46 -24.40 -3.78
CA SER A 217 -1.87 -23.86 -2.53
C SER A 217 -0.34 -23.91 -2.49
N GLU A 218 0.30 -24.74 -3.33
CA GLU A 218 1.75 -24.96 -3.38
C GLU A 218 2.56 -23.81 -4.01
N ASP A 219 1.91 -22.91 -4.76
CA ASP A 219 2.57 -21.76 -5.39
C ASP A 219 2.46 -20.46 -4.58
N ILE A 220 1.72 -20.50 -3.47
CA ILE A 220 1.56 -19.35 -2.56
C ILE A 220 2.78 -19.27 -1.65
N LYS A 221 3.59 -18.22 -1.83
CA LYS A 221 4.62 -17.87 -0.86
C LYS A 221 4.02 -17.03 0.24
N LYS A 222 3.99 -17.57 1.47
CA LYS A 222 3.67 -16.78 2.66
C LYS A 222 4.78 -15.75 2.90
N PRO A 223 4.47 -14.45 2.99
CA PRO A 223 5.47 -13.44 3.30
C PRO A 223 6.12 -13.72 4.65
N LYS A 224 7.43 -13.49 4.77
CA LYS A 224 8.10 -13.52 6.08
C LYS A 224 7.54 -12.42 6.96
N ASP A 225 7.45 -12.71 8.25
CA ASP A 225 7.01 -11.75 9.25
C ASP A 225 8.12 -10.72 9.51
N LEU A 226 7.95 -9.50 8.99
CA LEU A 226 8.92 -8.42 9.15
C LEU A 226 9.08 -7.99 10.62
N LEU A 227 8.05 -8.18 11.45
CA LEU A 227 8.09 -7.84 12.87
C LEU A 227 8.90 -8.84 13.71
N ALA A 228 9.34 -9.96 13.13
CA ALA A 228 10.29 -10.86 13.78
C ALA A 228 11.72 -10.29 13.79
N GLN A 229 12.01 -9.26 12.99
CA GLN A 229 13.36 -8.69 12.88
C GLN A 229 13.58 -7.59 13.92
N GLU A 230 14.70 -7.65 14.65
CA GLU A 230 14.98 -6.70 15.75
C GLU A 230 15.06 -5.24 15.26
N ALA A 231 15.66 -4.99 14.10
CA ALA A 231 15.79 -3.65 13.55
C ALA A 231 14.43 -3.02 13.20
N VAL A 232 13.49 -3.83 12.70
CA VAL A 232 12.11 -3.40 12.41
C VAL A 232 11.38 -3.09 13.71
N LEU A 233 11.49 -3.97 14.72
CA LEU A 233 10.93 -3.71 16.05
C LEU A 233 11.51 -2.44 16.70
N GLY A 234 12.81 -2.19 16.51
CA GLY A 234 13.47 -0.96 16.94
C GLY A 234 12.83 0.27 16.30
N ALA A 235 12.63 0.26 14.98
CA ALA A 235 11.97 1.36 14.27
C ALA A 235 10.51 1.56 14.70
N VAL A 236 9.76 0.49 15.00
CA VAL A 236 8.41 0.57 15.57
C VAL A 236 8.44 1.18 16.98
N ALA A 237 9.37 0.75 17.84
CA ALA A 237 9.54 1.30 19.18
C ALA A 237 9.91 2.79 19.18
N GLU A 238 10.76 3.22 18.24
CA GLU A 238 11.05 4.63 18.02
C GLU A 238 9.83 5.42 17.53
N SER A 239 9.01 4.81 16.66
CA SER A 239 7.79 5.43 16.15
C SER A 239 6.73 5.64 17.22
N LEU A 240 6.66 4.77 18.23
CA LEU A 240 5.83 4.97 19.43
C LEU A 240 6.25 6.20 20.25
N ARG A 241 7.49 6.68 20.09
CA ARG A 241 8.03 7.86 20.78
C ARG A 241 8.18 9.07 19.86
N ASP A 242 7.59 9.02 18.66
CA ASP A 242 7.70 10.11 17.69
C ASP A 242 7.03 11.38 18.22
N ARG A 243 7.49 12.56 17.78
CA ARG A 243 6.86 13.83 18.16
C ARG A 243 5.47 13.97 17.53
N ASP A 244 5.24 13.35 16.38
CA ASP A 244 3.96 13.37 15.69
C ASP A 244 2.98 12.36 16.28
N ALA A 245 1.85 12.83 16.79
CA ALA A 245 0.82 11.99 17.38
C ALA A 245 0.26 10.95 16.37
N ASN A 246 0.23 11.27 15.07
CA ASN A 246 -0.27 10.34 14.06
C ASN A 246 0.68 9.15 13.84
N ILE A 247 1.99 9.39 13.90
CA ILE A 247 3.00 8.34 13.82
C ILE A 247 2.91 7.44 15.06
N ARG A 248 2.82 8.04 16.25
CA ARG A 248 2.61 7.28 17.50
C ARG A 248 1.34 6.45 17.45
N ALA A 249 0.24 7.02 16.95
CA ALA A 249 -1.04 6.33 16.85
C ALA A 249 -0.99 5.15 15.87
N ALA A 250 -0.38 5.32 14.69
CA ALA A 250 -0.22 4.24 13.72
C ALA A 250 0.67 3.11 14.27
N ALA A 251 1.74 3.44 15.00
CA ALA A 251 2.59 2.47 15.67
C ALA A 251 1.84 1.72 16.78
N LEU A 252 1.03 2.44 17.56
CA LEU A 252 0.24 1.86 18.64
C LEU A 252 -0.85 0.91 18.12
N ASP A 253 -1.53 1.27 17.03
CA ASP A 253 -2.50 0.40 16.35
C ASP A 253 -1.83 -0.89 15.82
N LEU A 254 -0.63 -0.79 15.23
CA LEU A 254 0.16 -1.94 14.78
C LEU A 254 0.49 -2.88 15.95
N VAL A 255 0.97 -2.33 17.07
CA VAL A 255 1.29 -3.10 18.28
C VAL A 255 0.05 -3.73 18.90
N ALA A 256 -1.09 -3.02 18.89
CA ALA A 256 -2.35 -3.51 19.45
C ALA A 256 -2.83 -4.81 18.77
N LYS A 257 -2.56 -4.96 17.47
CA LYS A 257 -2.92 -6.15 16.67
C LYS A 257 -2.04 -7.39 16.95
N ARG A 258 -0.91 -7.24 17.63
CA ARG A 258 0.14 -8.28 17.74
C ARG A 258 0.61 -8.49 19.19
N LYS A 259 0.07 -9.53 19.85
CA LYS A 259 0.42 -9.88 21.24
C LYS A 259 1.88 -10.30 21.41
N ASP A 260 2.49 -10.87 20.40
CA ASP A 260 3.91 -11.23 20.37
C ASP A 260 4.81 -9.99 20.37
N VAL A 261 4.44 -8.94 19.62
CA VAL A 261 5.16 -7.65 19.58
C VAL A 261 5.06 -6.90 20.90
N GLN A 262 3.90 -6.96 21.57
CA GLN A 262 3.68 -6.32 22.87
C GLN A 262 4.65 -6.80 23.97
N ARG A 263 5.16 -8.03 23.86
CA ARG A 263 6.09 -8.63 24.83
C ARG A 263 7.54 -8.16 24.67
N ASN A 264 7.86 -7.47 23.57
CA ASN A 264 9.21 -6.98 23.35
C ASN A 264 9.56 -5.86 24.35
N ALA A 265 10.73 -5.93 24.98
CA ALA A 265 11.14 -4.99 26.02
C ALA A 265 11.20 -3.52 25.55
N LYS A 266 11.63 -3.26 24.30
CA LYS A 266 11.67 -1.91 23.73
C LYS A 266 10.26 -1.37 23.50
N ILE A 267 9.34 -2.24 23.06
CA ILE A 267 7.93 -1.90 22.87
C ILE A 267 7.25 -1.63 24.22
N ALA A 268 7.44 -2.49 25.21
CA ALA A 268 6.89 -2.31 26.56
C ALA A 268 7.34 -0.97 27.17
N ALA A 269 8.64 -0.66 27.11
CA ALA A 269 9.17 0.62 27.59
C ALA A 269 8.65 1.83 26.80
N ALA A 270 8.24 1.66 25.54
CA ALA A 270 7.61 2.72 24.76
C ALA A 270 6.11 2.87 25.09
N LEU A 271 5.40 1.76 25.34
CA LEU A 271 4.02 1.77 25.82
C LEU A 271 3.90 2.48 27.18
N ASP A 272 4.83 2.22 28.11
CA ASP A 272 4.85 2.89 29.41
C ASP A 272 4.97 4.41 29.29
N ALA A 273 5.81 4.91 28.38
CA ALA A 273 5.92 6.34 28.12
C ALA A 273 4.62 6.94 27.55
N LEU A 274 3.86 6.19 26.76
CA LEU A 274 2.60 6.64 26.17
C LEU A 274 1.42 6.64 27.15
N ARG A 275 1.59 6.11 28.38
CA ARG A 275 0.55 6.17 29.41
C ARG A 275 0.21 7.58 29.87
N GLU A 276 1.07 8.55 29.55
CA GLU A 276 0.88 9.98 29.80
C GLU A 276 0.82 10.79 28.49
N ASP A 277 0.52 10.16 27.35
CA ASP A 277 0.36 10.88 26.08
C ASP A 277 -0.74 11.96 26.19
N PRO A 278 -0.55 13.16 25.61
CA PRO A 278 -1.59 14.20 25.63
C PRO A 278 -2.85 13.76 24.89
N THR A 279 -2.73 12.89 23.89
CA THR A 279 -3.84 12.40 23.08
C THR A 279 -4.65 11.37 23.88
N PRO A 280 -5.93 11.64 24.22
CA PRO A 280 -6.73 10.75 25.08
C PRO A 280 -6.84 9.32 24.56
N ARG A 281 -7.02 9.14 23.24
CA ARG A 281 -7.09 7.81 22.62
C ARG A 281 -5.78 7.02 22.81
N LEU A 282 -4.63 7.63 22.52
CA LEU A 282 -3.32 6.96 22.64
C LEU A 282 -3.03 6.63 24.10
N ARG A 283 -3.27 7.57 25.01
CA ARG A 283 -3.12 7.38 26.44
C ARG A 283 -3.92 6.20 26.96
N ARG A 284 -5.20 6.12 26.57
CA ARG A 284 -6.12 5.05 26.96
C ARG A 284 -5.68 3.69 26.42
N LEU A 285 -5.33 3.62 25.13
CA LEU A 285 -4.88 2.39 24.50
C LEU A 285 -3.53 1.92 25.07
N ALA A 286 -2.56 2.82 25.26
CA ALA A 286 -1.25 2.48 25.82
C ALA A 286 -1.36 1.90 27.24
N ARG A 287 -2.20 2.50 28.11
CA ARG A 287 -2.48 1.97 29.46
C ARG A 287 -3.07 0.57 29.40
N ALA A 288 -4.08 0.35 28.55
CA ALA A 288 -4.68 -0.97 28.39
C ALA A 288 -3.67 -2.03 27.90
N LEU A 289 -2.85 -1.71 26.88
CA LEU A 289 -1.85 -2.63 26.36
C LEU A 289 -0.73 -2.92 27.38
N ALA A 290 -0.30 -1.92 28.15
CA ALA A 290 0.68 -2.11 29.23
C ALA A 290 0.14 -3.04 30.35
N GLU A 291 -1.17 -3.03 30.58
CA GLU A 291 -1.87 -3.94 31.51
C GLU A 291 -2.20 -5.32 30.87
N GLY A 292 -1.76 -5.57 29.63
CA GLY A 292 -2.01 -6.83 28.91
C GLY A 292 -3.41 -6.96 28.29
N LYS A 293 -4.25 -5.93 28.42
CA LYS A 293 -5.62 -5.89 27.85
C LYS A 293 -5.58 -5.67 26.32
N ASP A 294 -6.73 -5.70 25.67
CA ASP A 294 -6.87 -5.46 24.24
C ASP A 294 -7.59 -4.14 23.94
N THR A 295 -7.80 -3.84 22.65
CA THR A 295 -8.47 -2.62 22.19
C THR A 295 -9.94 -2.57 22.61
N ALA A 296 -10.63 -3.71 22.66
CA ALA A 296 -12.02 -3.77 23.08
C ALA A 296 -12.16 -3.35 24.56
N ALA A 297 -11.33 -3.94 25.43
CA ALA A 297 -11.27 -3.54 26.84
C ALA A 297 -10.80 -2.09 27.02
N ALA A 298 -9.90 -1.61 26.16
CA ALA A 298 -9.47 -0.22 26.20
C ALA A 298 -10.66 0.73 25.99
N PHE A 299 -11.60 0.44 25.08
CA PHE A 299 -12.64 1.38 24.65
C PHE A 299 -14.09 1.00 24.99
N ALA A 300 -14.33 -0.05 25.79
CA ALA A 300 -15.69 -0.52 26.12
C ALA A 300 -16.66 0.58 26.59
N GLU A 301 -16.19 1.47 27.47
CA GLU A 301 -16.96 2.61 28.00
C GLU A 301 -16.42 3.95 27.48
N ALA A 302 -16.06 4.04 26.20
CA ALA A 302 -15.53 5.26 25.61
C ALA A 302 -16.61 6.07 24.88
N ASP A 303 -16.71 7.35 25.21
CA ASP A 303 -17.40 8.30 24.33
C ASP A 303 -16.42 8.80 23.24
N ASN A 304 -16.76 8.54 21.98
CA ASN A 304 -15.99 9.04 20.84
C ASN A 304 -15.85 10.58 20.87
N ALA A 305 -16.82 11.32 21.43
CA ALA A 305 -16.76 12.77 21.55
C ALA A 305 -15.64 13.27 22.47
N GLU A 306 -15.22 12.48 23.46
CA GLU A 306 -14.09 12.81 24.35
C GLU A 306 -12.73 12.52 23.68
N LEU A 307 -12.73 11.52 22.79
CA LEU A 307 -11.51 11.01 22.16
C LEU A 307 -11.14 11.75 20.89
N LEU A 308 -12.13 12.20 20.12
CA LEU A 308 -11.95 12.80 18.80
C LEU A 308 -12.07 14.32 18.87
N ASP A 309 -11.35 15.01 17.99
CA ASP A 309 -11.25 16.48 18.02
C ASP A 309 -12.26 17.11 17.05
N PHE A 310 -13.13 17.98 17.58
CA PHE A 310 -14.14 18.67 16.77
C PHE A 310 -13.51 19.64 15.77
N ASP A 311 -12.52 20.42 16.20
CA ASP A 311 -11.89 21.42 15.31
C ASP A 311 -11.14 20.74 14.16
N PHE A 312 -10.42 19.64 14.44
CA PHE A 312 -9.83 18.80 13.40
C PHE A 312 -10.88 18.29 12.42
N PHE A 313 -12.02 17.79 12.91
CA PHE A 313 -13.10 17.37 12.04
C PHE A 313 -13.55 18.51 11.12
N VAL A 314 -13.84 19.69 11.66
CA VAL A 314 -14.33 20.84 10.88
C VAL A 314 -13.31 21.30 9.84
N GLN A 315 -12.03 21.38 10.18
CA GLN A 315 -11.04 21.95 9.25
C GLN A 315 -10.42 20.93 8.29
N LYS A 316 -10.44 19.64 8.62
CA LYS A 316 -9.73 18.60 7.84
C LYS A 316 -10.64 17.52 7.28
N VAL A 317 -11.65 17.09 8.02
CA VAL A 317 -12.54 15.99 7.61
C VAL A 317 -13.77 16.49 6.87
N GLN A 318 -14.49 17.47 7.42
CA GLN A 318 -15.71 18.02 6.83
C GLN A 318 -15.53 18.54 5.40
N PRO A 319 -14.41 19.22 5.04
CA PRO A 319 -14.18 19.65 3.66
C PRO A 319 -14.03 18.47 2.69
N ILE A 320 -13.47 17.35 3.13
CA ILE A 320 -13.36 16.13 2.32
C ILE A 320 -14.75 15.58 2.01
N LEU A 321 -15.66 15.55 2.99
CA LEU A 321 -17.03 15.07 2.81
C LEU A 321 -17.86 15.99 1.89
N ALA A 322 -17.50 17.26 1.80
CA ALA A 322 -18.16 18.26 0.97
C ALA A 322 -17.59 18.37 -0.45
N LYS A 323 -16.38 17.84 -0.68
CA LYS A 323 -15.69 17.92 -1.96
C LYS A 323 -16.37 17.04 -3.00
N ARG A 324 -16.64 17.60 -4.18
CA ARG A 324 -17.20 16.87 -5.33
C ARG A 324 -16.15 15.96 -5.96
N GLY A 325 -16.55 14.74 -6.30
CA GLY A 325 -15.78 13.79 -7.09
C GLY A 325 -15.86 14.08 -8.59
N ALA A 326 -15.24 13.22 -9.39
CA ALA A 326 -15.27 13.31 -10.86
C ALA A 326 -16.69 13.13 -11.44
N ASP A 327 -17.59 12.50 -10.69
CA ASP A 327 -19.02 12.34 -11.00
C ASP A 327 -19.86 13.57 -10.63
N GLY A 328 -19.23 14.63 -10.11
CA GLY A 328 -19.92 15.86 -9.68
C GLY A 328 -20.65 15.74 -8.33
N MET A 329 -20.61 14.59 -7.68
CA MET A 329 -21.31 14.34 -6.40
C MET A 329 -20.35 14.43 -5.21
N ALA A 330 -20.86 14.85 -4.06
CA ALA A 330 -20.15 14.88 -2.78
C ALA A 330 -20.87 14.01 -1.73
N CYS A 331 -20.15 13.58 -0.68
CA CYS A 331 -20.75 12.75 0.38
C CYS A 331 -21.94 13.47 1.02
N VAL A 332 -21.82 14.77 1.31
CA VAL A 332 -22.92 15.58 1.89
C VAL A 332 -24.19 15.60 1.03
N MET A 333 -24.09 15.42 -0.29
CA MET A 333 -25.25 15.41 -1.19
C MET A 333 -26.04 14.10 -1.07
N CYS A 334 -25.34 12.97 -1.00
CA CYS A 334 -25.98 11.65 -0.84
C CYS A 334 -26.41 11.37 0.61
N HIS A 335 -25.80 12.07 1.58
CA HIS A 335 -26.01 11.85 3.01
C HIS A 335 -26.91 12.88 3.70
N GLU A 336 -27.51 13.83 2.97
CA GLU A 336 -28.37 14.88 3.57
C GLU A 336 -29.56 14.32 4.37
N SER A 337 -30.17 13.25 3.87
CA SER A 337 -31.31 12.56 4.49
C SER A 337 -31.00 11.11 4.88
N HIS A 338 -29.72 10.73 4.93
CA HIS A 338 -29.33 9.35 5.23
C HIS A 338 -29.49 9.04 6.72
N VAL A 339 -29.99 7.84 7.05
CA VAL A 339 -30.40 7.47 8.41
C VAL A 339 -29.21 7.31 9.37
N VAL A 340 -28.14 6.64 8.92
CA VAL A 340 -26.98 6.32 9.77
C VAL A 340 -26.00 7.49 9.86
N LEU A 341 -25.45 7.92 8.72
CA LEU A 341 -24.59 9.10 8.62
C LEU A 341 -25.37 10.22 7.93
N ARG A 342 -25.96 11.12 8.70
CA ARG A 342 -26.61 12.32 8.15
C ARG A 342 -25.62 13.47 8.08
N LEU A 343 -25.51 14.10 6.90
CA LEU A 343 -24.58 15.22 6.67
C LEU A 343 -25.31 16.41 6.07
N GLN A 344 -25.37 17.51 6.81
CA GLN A 344 -25.83 18.80 6.33
C GLN A 344 -24.84 19.35 5.30
N PRO A 345 -25.28 19.78 4.11
CA PRO A 345 -24.43 20.45 3.12
C PRO A 345 -23.99 21.85 3.59
N PRO A 346 -22.95 22.45 2.95
CA PRO A 346 -22.63 23.86 3.20
C PRO A 346 -23.75 24.79 2.70
N ASP A 347 -23.69 26.06 3.05
CA ASP A 347 -24.61 27.06 2.53
C ASP A 347 -24.26 27.44 1.07
N TYR A 348 -24.99 28.42 0.52
CA TYR A 348 -24.81 28.86 -0.86
C TYR A 348 -23.45 29.52 -1.13
N ASN A 349 -22.68 29.86 -0.08
CA ASN A 349 -21.32 30.39 -0.18
C ASN A 349 -20.26 29.31 0.08
N ASP A 350 -20.64 28.03 0.04
CA ASP A 350 -19.80 26.88 0.39
C ASP A 350 -19.25 26.93 1.84
N GLN A 351 -19.99 27.56 2.77
CA GLN A 351 -19.60 27.66 4.18
C GLN A 351 -20.47 26.79 5.09
N PHE A 352 -19.85 26.21 6.12
CA PHE A 352 -20.57 25.51 7.18
C PHE A 352 -20.77 26.43 8.38
N SER A 353 -22.02 26.59 8.81
CA SER A 353 -22.28 27.18 10.13
C SER A 353 -21.87 26.20 11.23
N GLU A 354 -21.51 26.73 12.40
CA GLU A 354 -21.11 25.93 13.55
C GLU A 354 -22.17 24.86 13.90
N LYS A 355 -23.46 25.23 13.84
CA LYS A 355 -24.58 24.30 14.06
C LYS A 355 -24.53 23.12 13.09
N ARG A 356 -24.31 23.36 11.79
CA ARG A 356 -24.21 22.29 10.77
C ARG A 356 -22.98 21.43 11.01
N SER A 357 -21.84 22.05 11.34
CA SER A 357 -20.62 21.32 11.68
C SER A 357 -20.79 20.42 12.91
N ARG A 358 -21.45 20.90 13.97
CA ARG A 358 -21.75 20.09 15.17
C ARG A 358 -22.69 18.92 14.86
N GLU A 359 -23.69 19.13 14.01
CA GLU A 359 -24.58 18.05 13.59
C GLU A 359 -23.83 16.99 12.77
N ASN A 360 -23.04 17.41 11.77
CA ASN A 360 -22.21 16.51 10.97
C ASN A 360 -21.22 15.74 11.82
N TYR A 361 -20.56 16.40 12.78
CA TYR A 361 -19.66 15.77 13.72
C TYR A 361 -20.35 14.68 14.53
N ARG A 362 -21.51 14.98 15.12
CA ARG A 362 -22.28 14.01 15.93
C ARG A 362 -22.63 12.75 15.13
N TYR A 363 -23.05 12.89 13.88
CA TYR A 363 -23.34 11.74 13.02
C TYR A 363 -22.07 10.99 12.59
N ALA A 364 -20.97 11.71 12.34
CA ALA A 364 -19.68 11.09 12.03
C ALA A 364 -19.16 10.25 13.20
N LEU A 365 -19.32 10.69 14.46
CA LEU A 365 -18.94 9.91 15.65
C LEU A 365 -19.65 8.56 15.72
N GLY A 366 -20.88 8.45 15.21
CA GLY A 366 -21.67 7.22 15.22
C GLY A 366 -21.24 6.16 14.18
N VAL A 367 -20.34 6.51 13.26
CA VAL A 367 -19.84 5.61 12.20
C VAL A 367 -18.33 5.38 12.29
N VAL A 368 -17.74 5.73 13.43
CA VAL A 368 -16.32 5.58 13.73
C VAL A 368 -16.11 4.49 14.78
N ASP A 369 -15.13 3.62 14.54
CA ASP A 369 -14.63 2.64 15.49
C ASP A 369 -13.24 3.08 15.97
N VAL A 370 -13.16 3.66 17.17
CA VAL A 370 -11.87 4.10 17.76
C VAL A 370 -11.00 2.93 18.22
N ALA A 371 -11.58 1.75 18.47
CA ALA A 371 -10.86 0.55 18.86
C ALA A 371 -10.18 -0.11 17.67
N GLN A 372 -10.80 -0.04 16.50
CA GLN A 372 -10.28 -0.50 15.21
C GLN A 372 -10.49 0.57 14.13
N PRO A 373 -9.66 1.64 14.13
CA PRO A 373 -9.85 2.81 13.25
C PRO A 373 -10.16 2.48 11.79
N GLU A 374 -9.39 1.56 11.20
CA GLU A 374 -9.49 1.12 9.79
C GLU A 374 -10.81 0.40 9.47
N LYS A 375 -11.56 -0.07 10.47
CA LYS A 375 -12.89 -0.71 10.28
C LYS A 375 -14.05 0.28 10.36
N SER A 376 -13.78 1.56 10.58
CA SER A 376 -14.82 2.60 10.62
C SER A 376 -15.60 2.64 9.31
N LEU A 377 -16.93 2.71 9.38
CA LEU A 377 -17.80 2.73 8.19
C LEU A 377 -17.52 3.95 7.30
N ILE A 378 -17.17 5.09 7.91
CA ILE A 378 -16.79 6.30 7.19
C ILE A 378 -15.49 6.11 6.38
N LEU A 379 -14.66 5.11 6.71
CA LEU A 379 -13.45 4.72 5.97
C LEU A 379 -13.68 3.63 4.92
N ILE A 380 -14.33 2.53 5.28
CA ILE A 380 -14.37 1.36 4.39
C ILE A 380 -15.37 1.52 3.23
N LYS A 381 -16.48 2.24 3.44
CA LYS A 381 -17.51 2.37 2.41
C LYS A 381 -16.99 3.17 1.20
N PRO A 382 -16.34 4.32 1.37
CA PRO A 382 -15.88 5.11 0.23
C PRO A 382 -14.77 4.45 -0.61
N THR A 383 -14.14 3.35 -0.13
CA THR A 383 -13.13 2.58 -0.89
C THR A 383 -13.70 1.36 -1.63
N ARG A 384 -14.98 1.02 -1.43
CA ARG A 384 -15.59 -0.21 -1.95
C ARG A 384 -16.90 0.07 -2.68
N PRO A 385 -16.87 0.30 -4.01
CA PRO A 385 -18.08 0.54 -4.79
C PRO A 385 -18.93 -0.74 -4.91
N SER A 386 -20.25 -0.56 -5.01
CA SER A 386 -21.26 -1.64 -5.03
C SER A 386 -21.21 -2.57 -6.27
N ASP A 387 -20.40 -2.25 -7.27
CA ASP A 387 -20.18 -3.04 -8.49
C ASP A 387 -18.97 -4.00 -8.40
N SER A 388 -18.29 -4.04 -7.25
CA SER A 388 -17.25 -5.03 -6.97
C SER A 388 -17.91 -6.40 -6.79
N ALA A 389 -17.80 -7.27 -7.80
CA ALA A 389 -18.25 -8.66 -7.75
C ALA A 389 -17.41 -9.48 -6.75
N GLY A 390 -17.62 -9.24 -5.45
CA GLY A 390 -16.88 -9.82 -4.33
C GLY A 390 -17.77 -10.46 -3.28
N ASP A 391 -17.13 -11.17 -2.34
CA ASP A 391 -17.70 -11.99 -1.26
C ASP A 391 -18.94 -11.37 -0.59
N VAL A 392 -19.97 -12.18 -0.35
CA VAL A 392 -21.26 -11.76 0.23
C VAL A 392 -21.09 -11.24 1.67
N GLN A 393 -20.01 -11.65 2.36
CA GLN A 393 -19.62 -11.08 3.66
C GLN A 393 -19.16 -9.61 3.57
N ASP A 394 -18.77 -9.15 2.38
CA ASP A 394 -18.29 -7.80 2.10
C ASP A 394 -19.42 -6.82 1.73
N TYR A 395 -20.66 -7.31 1.62
CA TYR A 395 -21.84 -6.53 1.26
C TYR A 395 -22.10 -5.35 2.20
N LEU A 396 -21.76 -5.48 3.49
CA LEU A 396 -21.88 -4.39 4.47
C LEU A 396 -20.94 -3.20 4.19
N ALA A 397 -19.85 -3.43 3.46
CA ALA A 397 -18.88 -2.41 3.08
C ALA A 397 -19.17 -1.76 1.70
N THR A 398 -20.20 -2.21 0.98
CA THR A 398 -20.56 -1.59 -0.30
C THR A 398 -21.09 -0.16 -0.12
N HIS A 399 -20.75 0.69 -1.09
CA HIS A 399 -21.22 2.08 -1.15
C HIS A 399 -21.94 2.35 -2.48
N ASN A 400 -23.25 2.56 -2.39
CA ASN A 400 -24.10 2.88 -3.55
C ASN A 400 -23.67 4.17 -4.26
N GLY A 401 -22.95 5.05 -3.56
CA GLY A 401 -22.37 6.25 -4.13
C GLY A 401 -21.06 6.02 -4.90
N GLY A 402 -20.62 4.79 -5.13
CA GLY A 402 -19.37 4.48 -5.82
C GLY A 402 -18.10 4.78 -5.00
N GLU A 403 -16.94 4.56 -5.61
CA GLU A 403 -15.63 4.85 -5.00
C GLU A 403 -15.44 6.37 -4.89
N ARG A 404 -15.06 6.86 -3.71
CA ARG A 404 -14.80 8.30 -3.48
C ARG A 404 -13.34 8.61 -3.24
N TRP A 405 -12.51 7.60 -2.99
CA TRP A 405 -11.10 7.77 -2.63
C TRP A 405 -10.19 7.06 -3.61
N PRO A 406 -9.78 7.76 -4.70
CA PRO A 406 -8.85 7.19 -5.67
C PRO A 406 -7.58 6.68 -4.99
N GLY A 407 -7.29 5.39 -5.17
CA GLY A 407 -6.16 4.73 -4.51
C GLY A 407 -6.46 4.20 -3.10
N ASN A 408 -7.73 4.17 -2.70
CA ASN A 408 -8.26 3.58 -1.46
C ASN A 408 -7.51 4.02 -0.21
N GLU A 409 -6.94 3.07 0.55
CA GLU A 409 -6.26 3.32 1.81
C GLU A 409 -5.02 4.21 1.63
N LYS A 410 -4.51 4.35 0.41
CA LYS A 410 -3.36 5.21 0.10
C LYS A 410 -3.76 6.65 -0.23
N SER A 411 -5.06 6.95 -0.33
CA SER A 411 -5.52 8.30 -0.67
C SER A 411 -5.26 9.29 0.48
N PRO A 412 -4.94 10.57 0.18
CA PRO A 412 -4.83 11.61 1.19
C PRO A 412 -6.12 11.77 2.01
N GLU A 413 -7.28 11.59 1.37
CA GLU A 413 -8.59 11.66 2.01
C GLU A 413 -8.74 10.57 3.09
N TYR A 414 -8.49 9.30 2.75
CA TYR A 414 -8.53 8.18 3.69
C TYR A 414 -7.57 8.42 4.86
N GLN A 415 -6.33 8.81 4.58
CA GLN A 415 -5.31 9.04 5.60
C GLN A 415 -5.66 10.18 6.55
N THR A 416 -6.32 11.24 6.06
CA THR A 416 -6.76 12.37 6.90
C THR A 416 -7.87 11.95 7.86
N LEU A 417 -8.86 11.19 7.39
CA LEU A 417 -9.92 10.67 8.25
C LEU A 417 -9.38 9.65 9.25
N LEU A 418 -8.48 8.77 8.82
CA LEU A 418 -7.85 7.80 9.69
C LEU A 418 -7.02 8.49 10.79
N ALA A 419 -6.30 9.56 10.46
CA ALA A 419 -5.59 10.38 11.46
C ALA A 419 -6.55 10.95 12.51
N TRP A 420 -7.69 11.53 12.09
CA TRP A 420 -8.71 12.02 13.01
C TRP A 420 -9.21 10.93 13.94
N ILE A 421 -9.60 9.76 13.41
CA ILE A 421 -10.09 8.61 14.19
C ILE A 421 -9.02 8.08 15.14
N ARG A 422 -7.75 8.15 14.73
CA ARG A 422 -6.57 7.84 15.57
C ARG A 422 -6.31 8.86 16.67
N GLY A 423 -7.07 9.96 16.71
CA GLY A 423 -7.00 10.99 17.74
C GLY A 423 -6.22 12.24 17.34
N ALA A 424 -5.93 12.46 16.05
CA ALA A 424 -5.30 13.69 15.58
C ALA A 424 -6.09 14.92 16.03
N ARG A 425 -5.36 15.97 16.42
CA ARG A 425 -5.92 17.23 16.93
C ARG A 425 -5.22 18.41 16.27
N LEU A 426 -5.92 19.52 16.10
CA LEU A 426 -5.30 20.73 15.52
C LEU A 426 -4.45 21.49 16.53
N ASN A 427 -4.86 21.48 17.80
CA ASN A 427 -4.14 22.10 18.90
C ASN A 427 -3.73 21.00 19.89
N PRO A 428 -2.51 20.45 19.79
CA PRO A 428 -1.99 19.58 20.85
C PRO A 428 -1.85 20.44 22.12
N GLN A 429 -2.65 20.12 23.15
CA GLN A 429 -2.53 20.72 24.48
C GLN A 429 -1.24 20.28 25.16
#